data_AF-A0A0R3RBI5-F1
#
_entry.id   AF-A0A0R3RBI5-F1
#
_cell.length_a   1.000
_cell.length_b   1.000
_cell.length_c   1.000
_cell.angle_alpha   90.00
_cell.angle_beta   90.00
_cell.angle_gamma   90.00
#
_symmetry.space_group_name_H-M   'P 1'
#
loop_
_entity.id
_entity.type
_entity.pdbx_description
1 polymer ?
#
loop_
_entity_poly.entity_id
_entity_poly.type
_entity_poly.pdbx_seq_one_letter_code
_entity_poly.pdbx_strand_id
1 'polypeptide(L)'
;LAGSRRQNIVGNLVYDSSIALSSSVRVLFSCSLEVEYNRYLFLPHVDGRFIPAHPMVLLNSFPTAITSYPSAVPYLTGFNREDGSEVVLEDRLLGEFNDFILVDHEYLKNYVLEYAFRHNYTTNREAVAEAIIDRYTYWPDASDKRAVMKEFIHMVTDAYYVAPISLSAHLHSAAGSRVFMYVNNYEFGRGSSQQLFPNWMSQYFLRFKSFSHLQFSFW
;
A
#
# COMPACT_ATOMS: atom_id res chain seq x y z
N LEU A 1 0.53 -36.86 -17.34
CA LEU A 1 1.45 -36.49 -18.44
C LEU A 1 0.80 -35.64 -19.55
N ALA A 2 -0.49 -35.84 -19.90
CA ALA A 2 -1.17 -35.04 -20.94
C ALA A 2 -1.56 -33.60 -20.54
N GLY A 3 -1.79 -33.32 -19.25
CA GLY A 3 -2.17 -31.98 -18.75
C GLY A 3 -1.03 -30.96 -18.74
N SER A 4 0.19 -31.39 -18.40
CA SER A 4 1.38 -30.51 -18.34
C SER A 4 1.84 -30.03 -19.73
N ARG A 5 1.72 -30.88 -20.77
CA ARG A 5 2.03 -30.48 -22.15
C ARG A 5 1.06 -29.44 -22.71
N ARG A 6 -0.24 -29.53 -22.38
CA ARG A 6 -1.25 -28.55 -22.84
C ARG A 6 -1.06 -27.18 -22.18
N GLN A 7 -0.76 -27.14 -20.88
CA GLN A 7 -0.47 -25.88 -20.18
C GLN A 7 0.77 -25.18 -20.73
N ASN A 8 1.83 -25.92 -21.07
CA ASN A 8 3.03 -25.33 -21.67
C ASN A 8 2.80 -24.77 -23.08
N ILE A 9 1.97 -25.42 -23.90
CA ILE A 9 1.64 -24.91 -25.25
C ILE A 9 0.80 -23.63 -25.15
N VAL A 10 -0.19 -23.60 -24.27
CA VAL A 10 -1.03 -22.40 -24.06
C VAL A 10 -0.20 -21.26 -23.46
N GLY A 11 0.67 -21.54 -22.49
CA GLY A 11 1.57 -20.55 -21.91
C GLY A 11 2.49 -19.90 -22.94
N ASN A 12 3.07 -20.70 -23.84
CA ASN A 12 3.93 -20.18 -24.90
C ASN A 12 3.17 -19.32 -25.91
N LEU A 13 1.95 -19.73 -26.32
CA LEU A 13 1.11 -18.95 -27.25
C LEU A 13 0.66 -17.61 -26.66
N VAL A 14 0.36 -17.57 -25.35
CA VAL A 14 0.02 -16.33 -24.64
C VAL A 14 1.24 -15.42 -24.52
N TYR A 15 2.41 -15.98 -24.24
CA TYR A 15 3.65 -15.21 -24.18
C TYR A 15 4.00 -14.59 -25.53
N ASP A 16 3.98 -15.37 -26.61
CA ASP A 16 4.33 -14.91 -27.95
C ASP A 16 3.38 -13.81 -28.45
N SER A 17 2.08 -13.96 -28.20
CA SER A 17 1.08 -12.93 -28.53
C SER A 17 1.23 -11.66 -27.69
N SER A 18 1.68 -11.77 -26.43
CA SER A 18 1.94 -10.61 -25.57
C SER A 18 3.16 -9.78 -26.00
N ILE A 19 4.19 -10.43 -26.55
CA ILE A 19 5.39 -9.77 -27.09
C ILE A 19 5.04 -9.02 -28.39
N ALA A 20 4.16 -9.59 -29.20
CA ALA A 20 3.74 -9.00 -30.46
C ALA A 20 3.00 -7.65 -30.31
N LEU A 21 2.50 -7.33 -29.11
CA LEU A 21 1.87 -6.04 -28.80
C LEU A 21 2.91 -4.90 -28.73
N SER A 22 2.47 -3.67 -28.98
CA SER A 22 3.29 -2.47 -28.70
C SER A 22 3.38 -2.20 -27.19
N SER A 23 4.47 -1.58 -26.74
CA SER A 23 4.66 -1.17 -25.35
C SER A 23 3.52 -0.29 -24.85
N SER A 24 3.06 0.67 -25.65
CA SER A 24 1.95 1.56 -25.28
C SER A 24 0.65 0.80 -25.09
N VAL A 25 0.39 -0.24 -25.90
CA VAL A 25 -0.83 -1.05 -25.78
C VAL A 25 -0.80 -1.90 -24.52
N ARG A 26 0.37 -2.44 -24.15
CA ARG A 26 0.55 -3.17 -22.88
C ARG A 26 0.30 -2.28 -21.67
N VAL A 27 0.81 -1.05 -21.68
CA VAL A 27 0.59 -0.08 -20.60
C VAL A 27 -0.90 0.29 -20.50
N LEU A 28 -1.55 0.59 -21.62
CA LEU A 28 -2.98 0.93 -21.64
C LEU A 28 -3.86 -0.22 -21.12
N PHE A 29 -3.57 -1.45 -21.54
CA PHE A 29 -4.27 -2.62 -21.03
C PHE A 29 -4.07 -2.80 -19.52
N SER A 30 -2.85 -2.57 -19.04
CA SER A 30 -2.56 -2.63 -17.60
C SER A 30 -3.31 -1.55 -16.80
N CYS A 31 -3.47 -0.34 -17.35
CA CYS A 31 -4.27 0.70 -16.69
C CYS A 31 -5.79 0.44 -16.72
N SER A 32 -6.27 -0.48 -17.56
CA SER A 32 -7.70 -0.79 -17.70
C SER A 32 -8.21 -1.87 -16.74
N LEU A 33 -7.32 -2.56 -16.04
CA LEU A 33 -7.70 -3.55 -15.03
C LEU A 33 -7.92 -2.85 -13.70
N GLU A 34 -9.10 -3.05 -13.11
CA GLU A 34 -9.40 -2.57 -11.76
C GLU A 34 -8.54 -3.35 -10.76
N VAL A 35 -7.64 -2.65 -10.08
CA VAL A 35 -6.85 -3.19 -8.99
C VAL A 35 -7.04 -2.30 -7.77
N GLU A 36 -6.97 -2.89 -6.59
CA GLU A 36 -7.01 -2.15 -5.33
C GLU A 36 -5.94 -1.05 -5.29
N TYR A 37 -6.24 0.03 -4.56
CA TYR A 37 -5.23 1.02 -4.20
C TYR A 37 -3.98 0.33 -3.64
N ASN A 38 -2.80 0.77 -4.10
CA ASN A 38 -1.49 0.19 -3.74
C ASN A 38 -1.27 -1.27 -4.19
N ARG A 39 -2.13 -1.83 -5.04
CA ARG A 39 -1.92 -3.16 -5.63
C ARG A 39 -1.61 -2.99 -7.12
N TYR A 40 -0.34 -3.18 -7.45
CA TYR A 40 0.12 -3.12 -8.85
C TYR A 40 -0.10 -4.46 -9.55
N LEU A 41 -0.36 -4.42 -10.86
CA LEU A 41 -0.50 -5.63 -11.68
C LEU A 41 0.78 -6.45 -11.75
N PHE A 42 1.93 -5.78 -11.71
CA PHE A 42 3.24 -6.42 -11.79
C PHE A 42 4.01 -6.09 -10.53
N LEU A 43 4.01 -7.05 -9.61
CA LEU A 43 4.76 -7.02 -8.37
C LEU A 43 5.84 -8.11 -8.39
N PRO A 44 6.95 -7.94 -7.66
CA PRO A 44 7.89 -9.03 -7.53
C PRO A 44 7.19 -10.23 -6.87
N HIS A 45 7.51 -11.44 -7.33
CA HIS A 45 6.87 -12.68 -6.88
C HIS A 45 7.91 -13.63 -6.30
N VAL A 46 7.48 -14.48 -5.37
CA VAL A 46 8.34 -15.53 -4.78
C VAL A 46 8.59 -16.61 -5.82
N ASP A 47 9.73 -16.53 -6.50
CA ASP A 47 10.11 -17.42 -7.61
C ASP A 47 11.02 -18.59 -7.16
N GLY A 48 11.44 -18.61 -5.89
CA GLY A 48 12.37 -19.60 -5.36
C GLY A 48 13.82 -19.42 -5.83
N ARG A 49 14.10 -18.39 -6.64
CA ARG A 49 15.44 -18.10 -7.19
C ARG A 49 15.93 -16.73 -6.75
N PHE A 50 15.28 -15.66 -7.23
CA PHE A 50 15.57 -14.29 -6.83
C PHE A 50 14.99 -13.98 -5.44
N ILE A 51 13.74 -14.39 -5.19
CA ILE A 51 13.08 -14.31 -3.88
C ILE A 51 12.82 -15.74 -3.42
N PRO A 52 13.69 -16.30 -2.56
CA PRO A 52 13.69 -17.73 -2.24
C PRO A 52 12.47 -18.16 -1.42
N ALA A 53 11.91 -17.25 -0.61
CA ALA A 53 10.71 -17.51 0.19
C ALA A 53 9.98 -16.20 0.50
N HIS A 54 8.80 -16.31 1.13
CA HIS A 54 8.04 -15.16 1.60
C HIS A 54 8.88 -14.30 2.55
N PRO A 55 8.91 -12.95 2.41
CA PRO A 55 9.75 -12.08 3.24
C PRO A 55 9.53 -12.22 4.76
N MET A 56 8.28 -12.40 5.20
CA MET A 56 7.97 -12.78 6.59
C MET A 56 8.76 -13.99 7.08
N VAL A 57 8.88 -15.03 6.25
CA VAL A 57 9.62 -16.25 6.61
C VAL A 57 11.11 -15.95 6.65
N LEU A 58 11.64 -15.24 5.65
CA LEU A 58 13.07 -14.91 5.56
C LEU A 58 13.57 -14.07 6.74
N LEU A 59 12.78 -13.10 7.18
CA LEU A 59 13.16 -12.24 8.30
C LEU A 59 12.95 -12.93 9.66
N ASN A 60 11.94 -13.80 9.79
CA ASN A 60 11.73 -14.59 11.02
C ASN A 60 12.67 -15.80 11.14
N SER A 61 13.20 -16.33 10.03
CA SER A 61 14.12 -17.47 10.04
C SER A 61 15.57 -17.06 10.30
N PHE A 62 15.90 -15.77 10.23
CA PHE A 62 17.26 -15.28 10.49
C PHE A 62 17.83 -15.70 11.85
N PRO A 63 17.10 -15.60 12.98
CA PRO A 63 17.59 -16.06 14.29
C PRO A 63 17.89 -17.57 14.33
N THR A 64 17.35 -18.35 13.38
CA THR A 64 17.48 -19.82 13.35
C THR A 64 18.54 -20.34 12.36
N ALA A 65 19.28 -19.47 11.67
CA ALA A 65 20.41 -19.81 10.78
C ALA A 65 20.10 -20.72 9.57
N ILE A 66 18.82 -20.95 9.23
CA ILE A 66 18.41 -21.83 8.11
C ILE A 66 18.64 -21.15 6.75
N THR A 67 18.69 -19.82 6.71
CA THR A 67 18.84 -19.04 5.47
C THR A 67 19.82 -17.87 5.68
N SER A 68 20.84 -17.76 4.82
CA SER A 68 21.79 -16.64 4.83
C SER A 68 21.19 -15.38 4.21
N TYR A 69 20.24 -14.75 4.91
CA TYR A 69 19.80 -13.40 4.54
C TYR A 69 20.77 -12.39 5.19
N PRO A 70 21.48 -11.53 4.43
CA PRO A 70 22.47 -10.62 5.00
C PRO A 70 21.77 -9.49 5.79
N SER A 71 21.53 -9.72 7.08
CA SER A 71 20.77 -8.82 7.98
C SER A 71 21.65 -7.93 8.88
N ALA A 72 22.96 -7.81 8.62
CA ALA A 72 23.85 -7.02 9.49
C ALA A 72 24.01 -5.56 9.04
N VAL A 73 23.28 -5.10 8.03
CA VAL A 73 23.38 -3.72 7.54
C VAL A 73 22.47 -2.81 8.38
N PRO A 74 22.93 -1.63 8.83
CA PRO A 74 22.06 -0.63 9.43
C PRO A 74 20.91 -0.26 8.49
N TYR A 75 19.68 -0.30 9.01
CA TYR A 75 18.45 -0.06 8.26
C TYR A 75 17.84 1.27 8.70
N LEU A 76 17.66 2.21 7.75
CA LEU A 76 16.97 3.48 7.98
C LEU A 76 15.63 3.45 7.25
N THR A 77 14.55 3.74 7.97
CA THR A 77 13.19 3.75 7.43
C THR A 77 12.32 4.84 8.02
N GLY A 78 11.18 5.11 7.41
CA GLY A 78 10.24 6.12 7.90
C GLY A 78 9.07 6.37 6.95
N PHE A 79 8.11 7.12 7.47
CA PHE A 79 6.89 7.53 6.78
C PHE A 79 6.57 9.01 7.03
N ASN A 80 5.73 9.58 6.18
CA ASN A 80 5.14 10.89 6.44
C ASN A 80 3.85 10.72 7.25
N ARG A 81 3.46 11.77 7.96
CA ARG A 81 2.29 11.76 8.84
C ARG A 81 0.96 11.50 8.12
N GLU A 82 0.84 11.93 6.86
CA GLU A 82 -0.42 11.87 6.08
C GLU A 82 -0.20 11.20 4.71
N ASP A 83 0.64 10.15 4.65
CA ASP A 83 0.92 9.40 3.40
C ASP A 83 -0.36 8.81 2.76
N GLY A 84 -1.39 8.50 3.54
CA GLY A 84 -2.69 7.98 3.05
C GLY A 84 -3.59 9.00 2.33
N SER A 85 -3.21 10.27 2.29
CA SER A 85 -3.94 11.29 1.51
C SER A 85 -3.90 11.03 0.00
N GLU A 86 -2.95 10.22 -0.47
CA GLU A 86 -2.85 9.77 -1.86
C GLU A 86 -4.07 8.92 -2.30
N VAL A 87 -4.72 8.17 -1.40
CA VAL A 87 -5.97 7.44 -1.74
C VAL A 87 -7.06 8.38 -2.22
N VAL A 88 -7.22 9.52 -1.53
CA VAL A 88 -8.22 10.52 -1.87
C VAL A 88 -7.90 11.20 -3.20
N LEU A 89 -6.61 11.28 -3.56
CA LEU A 89 -6.17 11.81 -4.85
C LEU A 89 -6.38 10.85 -6.02
N GLU A 90 -6.27 9.55 -5.79
CA GLU A 90 -6.49 8.54 -6.84
C GLU A 90 -7.97 8.41 -7.21
N ASP A 91 -8.86 8.56 -6.23
CA ASP A 91 -10.32 8.52 -6.41
C ASP A 91 -10.88 9.83 -7.00
N ARG A 92 -10.04 10.65 -7.64
CA ARG A 92 -10.44 11.95 -8.20
C ARG A 92 -11.32 11.74 -9.43
N LEU A 93 -12.46 12.44 -9.45
CA LEU A 93 -13.20 12.64 -10.69
C LEU A 93 -12.30 13.41 -11.68
N LEU A 94 -12.40 13.13 -12.98
CA LEU A 94 -11.49 13.69 -13.99
C LEU A 94 -11.51 15.23 -14.14
N GLY A 95 -12.31 15.95 -13.34
CA GLY A 95 -12.33 17.41 -13.28
C GLY A 95 -11.44 17.95 -12.16
N GLU A 96 -10.66 18.99 -12.47
CA GLU A 96 -9.96 19.98 -11.63
C GLU A 96 -9.50 19.60 -10.19
N PHE A 97 -8.37 20.17 -9.73
CA PHE A 97 -7.78 19.95 -8.39
C PHE A 97 -8.68 20.32 -7.18
N ASN A 98 -9.97 20.62 -7.39
CA ASN A 98 -10.93 21.05 -6.40
C ASN A 98 -12.14 20.12 -6.24
N ASP A 99 -12.39 19.19 -7.17
CA ASP A 99 -13.53 18.25 -7.10
C ASP A 99 -13.09 16.90 -6.51
N PHE A 100 -12.96 16.86 -5.18
CA PHE A 100 -12.70 15.62 -4.44
C PHE A 100 -14.01 14.95 -4.03
N ILE A 101 -13.99 13.62 -3.95
CA ILE A 101 -15.11 12.86 -3.36
C ILE A 101 -15.28 13.31 -1.91
N LEU A 102 -16.54 13.50 -1.51
CA LEU A 102 -16.89 13.82 -0.15
C LEU A 102 -16.60 12.61 0.74
N VAL A 103 -15.55 12.69 1.54
CA VAL A 103 -15.25 11.67 2.55
C VAL A 103 -16.13 11.92 3.77
N ASP A 104 -17.24 11.18 3.85
CA ASP A 104 -18.12 11.14 5.01
C ASP A 104 -18.03 9.77 5.73
N HIS A 105 -18.84 9.61 6.78
CA HIS A 105 -18.83 8.38 7.57
C HIS A 105 -19.28 7.16 6.76
N GLU A 106 -20.18 7.36 5.78
CA GLU A 106 -20.63 6.29 4.89
C GLU A 106 -19.52 5.85 3.93
N TYR A 107 -18.77 6.80 3.38
CA TYR A 107 -17.58 6.53 2.58
C TYR A 107 -16.55 5.71 3.37
N LEU A 108 -16.23 6.12 4.60
CA LEU A 108 -15.31 5.38 5.48
C LEU A 108 -15.80 3.95 5.71
N LYS A 109 -17.09 3.77 6.04
CA LYS A 109 -17.66 2.45 6.29
C LYS A 109 -17.59 1.55 5.05
N ASN A 110 -17.98 2.06 3.89
CA ASN A 110 -17.95 1.31 2.64
C ASN A 110 -16.51 0.92 2.26
N TYR A 111 -15.56 1.84 2.41
CA TYR A 111 -14.15 1.58 2.17
C TYR A 111 -13.60 0.47 3.09
N VAL A 112 -13.90 0.53 4.40
CA VAL A 112 -13.44 -0.48 5.36
C VAL A 112 -14.04 -1.86 5.06
N LEU A 113 -15.32 -1.92 4.66
CA LEU A 113 -15.95 -3.16 4.25
C LEU A 113 -15.23 -3.76 3.04
N GLU A 114 -15.01 -2.97 1.98
CA GLU A 114 -14.26 -3.44 0.81
C GLU A 114 -12.85 -3.90 1.17
N TYR A 115 -12.13 -3.11 1.97
CA TYR A 115 -10.80 -3.43 2.46
C TYR A 115 -10.78 -4.79 3.19
N ALA A 116 -11.72 -5.01 4.11
CA ALA A 116 -11.85 -6.26 4.85
C ALA A 116 -12.22 -7.46 3.97
N PHE A 117 -13.05 -7.25 2.94
CA PHE A 117 -13.39 -8.29 1.96
C PHE A 117 -12.17 -8.72 1.13
N ARG A 118 -11.34 -7.76 0.70
CA ARG A 118 -10.16 -8.00 -0.15
C ARG A 118 -9.03 -8.73 0.59
N HIS A 119 -8.82 -8.42 1.88
CA HIS A 119 -7.75 -9.01 2.71
C HIS A 119 -8.07 -10.40 3.28
N ASN A 120 -9.28 -10.92 3.04
CA ASN A 120 -9.69 -12.29 3.36
C ASN A 120 -9.30 -12.73 4.80
N TYR A 121 -9.68 -11.94 5.81
CA TYR A 121 -9.45 -12.30 7.21
C TYR A 121 -10.14 -13.64 7.53
N THR A 122 -9.36 -14.57 8.10
CA THR A 122 -9.80 -15.95 8.39
C THR A 122 -10.70 -16.07 9.62
N THR A 123 -10.61 -15.09 10.53
CA THR A 123 -11.36 -15.06 11.79
C THR A 123 -12.29 -13.86 11.78
N ASN A 124 -13.59 -14.12 11.61
CA ASN A 124 -14.71 -13.16 11.62
C ASN A 124 -14.44 -11.78 10.99
N ARG A 125 -14.68 -11.67 9.68
CA ARG A 125 -14.48 -10.44 8.90
C ARG A 125 -15.34 -9.27 9.38
N GLU A 126 -16.57 -9.53 9.82
CA GLU A 126 -17.50 -8.50 10.27
C GLU A 126 -16.98 -7.84 11.55
N ALA A 127 -16.51 -8.65 12.51
CA ALA A 127 -15.93 -8.12 13.74
C ALA A 127 -14.67 -7.27 13.50
N VAL A 128 -13.84 -7.66 12.51
CA VAL A 128 -12.67 -6.87 12.12
C VAL A 128 -13.08 -5.55 11.48
N ALA A 129 -14.04 -5.56 10.56
CA ALA A 129 -14.54 -4.35 9.92
C ALA A 129 -15.15 -3.38 10.95
N GLU A 130 -15.98 -3.88 11.86
CA GLU A 130 -16.58 -3.06 12.93
C GLU A 130 -15.51 -2.48 13.87
N ALA A 131 -14.46 -3.24 14.21
CA ALA A 131 -13.36 -2.72 15.02
C ALA A 131 -12.56 -1.61 14.32
N ILE A 132 -12.35 -1.73 13.00
CA ILE A 132 -11.69 -0.68 12.21
C ILE A 132 -12.58 0.56 12.14
N ILE A 133 -13.88 0.39 11.87
CA ILE A 133 -14.85 1.50 11.85
C ILE A 133 -14.85 2.20 13.20
N ASP A 134 -14.96 1.47 14.31
CA ASP A 134 -14.95 2.02 15.66
C ASP A 134 -13.68 2.82 15.96
N ARG A 135 -12.52 2.30 15.56
CA ARG A 135 -11.21 2.90 15.82
C ARG A 135 -10.98 4.23 15.09
N TYR A 136 -11.50 4.36 13.87
CA TYR A 136 -11.30 5.53 13.00
C TYR A 136 -12.57 6.37 12.82
N THR A 137 -13.60 6.12 13.64
CA THR A 137 -14.75 7.02 13.73
C THR A 137 -14.42 8.18 14.64
N TYR A 138 -14.62 9.40 14.15
CA TYR A 138 -14.54 10.60 14.97
C TYR A 138 -15.81 10.74 15.83
N TRP A 139 -15.80 10.10 17.00
CA TRP A 139 -16.92 10.05 17.94
C TRP A 139 -17.44 11.40 18.47
N PRO A 140 -16.62 12.46 18.66
CA PRO A 140 -17.12 13.73 19.17
C PRO A 140 -18.17 14.40 18.26
N ASP A 141 -18.03 14.25 16.94
CA ASP A 141 -19.00 14.73 15.96
C ASP A 141 -18.89 13.96 14.63
N ALA A 142 -19.72 12.93 14.45
CA ALA A 142 -19.74 12.15 13.21
C ALA A 142 -20.19 12.95 11.97
N SER A 143 -20.72 14.16 12.14
CA SER A 143 -21.12 15.05 11.04
C SER A 143 -20.00 16.00 10.59
N ASP A 144 -18.91 16.14 11.37
CA ASP A 144 -17.75 16.94 10.99
C ASP A 144 -16.94 16.22 9.91
N LYS A 145 -17.26 16.56 8.66
CA LYS A 145 -16.63 16.00 7.46
C LYS A 145 -15.11 16.20 7.44
N ARG A 146 -14.58 17.28 8.02
CA ARG A 146 -13.12 17.52 8.04
C ARG A 146 -12.43 16.57 9.01
N ALA A 147 -13.04 16.37 10.18
CA ALA A 147 -12.52 15.42 11.16
C ALA A 147 -12.63 13.98 10.64
N VAL A 148 -13.76 13.61 10.02
CA VAL A 148 -13.95 12.29 9.40
C VAL A 148 -12.93 12.04 8.29
N MET A 149 -12.72 13.00 7.39
CA MET A 149 -11.70 12.88 6.35
C MET A 149 -10.29 12.69 6.93
N LYS A 150 -9.97 13.37 8.03
CA LYS A 150 -8.68 13.22 8.70
C LYS A 150 -8.51 11.83 9.30
N GLU A 151 -9.53 11.28 9.96
CA GLU A 151 -9.47 9.92 10.50
C GLU A 151 -9.44 8.86 9.38
N PHE A 152 -10.11 9.11 8.26
CA PHE A 152 -9.98 8.28 7.06
C PHE A 152 -8.53 8.26 6.54
N ILE A 153 -7.89 9.43 6.42
CA ILE A 153 -6.48 9.53 6.01
C ILE A 153 -5.58 8.78 7.00
N HIS A 154 -5.82 8.90 8.31
CA HIS A 154 -5.07 8.14 9.32
C HIS A 154 -5.24 6.62 9.13
N MET A 155 -6.47 6.14 8.91
CA MET A 155 -6.76 4.72 8.69
C MET A 155 -5.97 4.16 7.51
N VAL A 156 -6.03 4.84 6.37
CA VAL A 156 -5.31 4.46 5.15
C VAL A 156 -3.79 4.53 5.37
N THR A 157 -3.31 5.59 6.03
CA THR A 157 -1.89 5.76 6.34
C THR A 157 -1.39 4.61 7.21
N ASP A 158 -2.19 4.22 8.20
CA ASP A 158 -1.86 3.12 9.10
C ASP A 158 -1.84 1.78 8.38
N ALA A 159 -2.86 1.50 7.56
CA ALA A 159 -3.01 0.25 6.83
C ALA A 159 -1.88 0.04 5.79
N TYR A 160 -1.59 1.04 4.96
CA TYR A 160 -0.68 0.86 3.82
C TYR A 160 0.76 1.27 4.08
N TYR A 161 1.04 2.08 5.11
CA TYR A 161 2.38 2.60 5.36
C TYR A 161 2.85 2.29 6.79
N VAL A 162 2.16 2.76 7.83
CA VAL A 162 2.69 2.67 9.21
C VAL A 162 2.83 1.23 9.67
N ALA A 163 1.78 0.41 9.53
CA ALA A 163 1.78 -0.97 9.97
C ALA A 163 2.88 -1.81 9.29
N PRO A 164 2.98 -1.85 7.94
CA PRO A 164 4.01 -2.65 7.30
C PRO A 164 5.44 -2.09 7.47
N ILE A 165 5.63 -0.76 7.55
CA ILE A 165 6.94 -0.16 7.88
C ILE A 165 7.38 -0.57 9.28
N SER A 166 6.47 -0.47 10.25
CA SER A 166 6.75 -0.79 11.64
C SER A 166 7.06 -2.28 11.80
N LEU A 167 6.32 -3.15 11.10
CA LEU A 167 6.59 -4.58 11.07
C LEU A 167 7.95 -4.89 10.45
N SER A 168 8.28 -4.29 9.31
CA SER A 168 9.59 -4.45 8.67
C SER A 168 10.72 -3.99 9.59
N ALA A 169 10.59 -2.81 10.20
CA ALA A 169 11.54 -2.27 11.17
C ALA A 169 11.73 -3.21 12.37
N HIS A 170 10.62 -3.73 12.92
CA HIS A 170 10.66 -4.70 14.02
C HIS A 170 11.41 -5.97 13.63
N LEU A 171 11.11 -6.54 12.47
CA LEU A 171 11.73 -7.77 12.01
C LEU A 171 13.22 -7.61 11.69
N HIS A 172 13.63 -6.47 11.11
CA HIS A 172 15.04 -6.14 10.93
C HIS A 172 15.77 -6.00 12.28
N SER A 173 15.14 -5.34 13.26
CA SER A 173 15.71 -5.21 14.59
C SER A 173 15.82 -6.56 15.30
N ALA A 174 14.80 -7.42 15.19
CA ALA A 174 14.78 -8.76 15.76
C ALA A 174 15.82 -9.68 15.11
N ALA A 175 16.09 -9.47 13.82
CA ALA A 175 17.15 -10.14 13.07
C ALA A 175 18.55 -9.54 13.35
N GLY A 176 18.70 -8.60 14.30
CA GLY A 176 20.00 -8.07 14.71
C GLY A 176 20.53 -6.89 13.87
N SER A 177 19.75 -6.34 12.95
CA SER A 177 20.10 -5.07 12.28
C SER A 177 19.96 -3.90 13.25
N ARG A 178 20.82 -2.88 13.12
CA ARG A 178 20.58 -1.58 13.79
C ARG A 178 19.53 -0.81 12.99
N VAL A 179 18.38 -0.55 13.58
CA VAL A 179 17.27 0.14 12.90
C VAL A 179 17.14 1.58 13.37
N PHE A 180 16.99 2.49 12.43
CA PHE A 180 16.67 3.90 12.64
C PHE A 180 15.34 4.19 11.97
N MET A 181 14.41 4.76 12.72
CA MET A 181 13.06 5.05 12.24
C MET A 181 12.73 6.53 12.42
N TYR A 182 12.17 7.16 11.41
CA TYR A 182 11.73 8.56 11.47
C TYR A 182 10.26 8.71 11.06
N VAL A 183 9.65 9.78 11.56
CA VAL A 183 8.35 10.27 11.10
C VAL A 183 8.56 11.68 10.57
N ASN A 184 8.26 11.89 9.31
CA ASN A 184 8.35 13.20 8.70
C ASN A 184 7.03 13.96 8.92
N ASN A 185 7.14 15.11 9.59
CA ASN A 185 6.03 16.00 9.92
C ASN A 185 6.21 17.38 9.27
N TYR A 186 6.93 17.44 8.15
CA TYR A 186 7.16 18.68 7.42
C TYR A 186 5.92 19.06 6.60
N GLU A 187 5.41 20.28 6.79
CA GLU A 187 4.31 20.84 6.02
C GLU A 187 4.84 21.54 4.78
N PHE A 188 4.47 21.04 3.61
CA PHE A 188 4.88 21.62 2.34
C PHE A 188 4.08 22.88 2.03
N GLY A 189 4.77 23.99 1.73
CA GLY A 189 4.13 25.26 1.34
C GLY A 189 3.64 26.13 2.51
N ARG A 190 3.97 25.81 3.76
CA ARG A 190 3.66 26.68 4.89
C ARG A 190 4.41 28.01 4.76
N GLY A 191 3.68 29.09 4.47
CA GLY A 191 4.22 30.44 4.30
C GLY A 191 4.57 30.84 2.86
N SER A 192 4.32 29.98 1.85
CA SER A 192 4.40 30.39 0.45
C SER A 192 3.10 31.03 -0.02
N SER A 193 3.20 32.08 -0.85
CA SER A 193 2.04 32.72 -1.49
C SER A 193 1.38 31.86 -2.58
N GLN A 194 2.01 30.76 -2.97
CA GLN A 194 1.50 29.78 -3.92
C GLN A 194 1.17 28.50 -3.16
N GLN A 195 -0.12 28.19 -3.08
CA GLN A 195 -0.63 26.97 -2.47
C GLN A 195 -0.66 25.87 -3.54
N LEU A 196 0.32 24.97 -3.50
CA LEU A 196 0.44 23.87 -4.46
C LEU A 196 -0.51 22.70 -4.16
N PHE A 197 -0.92 22.54 -2.90
CA PHE A 197 -1.84 21.49 -2.45
C PHE A 197 -2.95 22.06 -1.57
N PRO A 198 -4.15 21.44 -1.55
CA PRO A 198 -5.20 21.79 -0.61
C PRO A 198 -4.72 21.77 0.85
N ASN A 199 -5.31 22.61 1.71
CA ASN A 199 -4.93 22.71 3.13
C ASN A 199 -4.96 21.37 3.88
N TRP A 200 -5.84 20.46 3.47
CA TRP A 200 -5.98 19.14 4.07
C TRP A 200 -4.89 18.13 3.66
N MET A 201 -4.04 18.47 2.67
CA MET A 201 -2.91 17.66 2.20
C MET A 201 -1.55 18.23 2.62
N SER A 202 -1.54 19.16 3.57
CA SER A 202 -0.35 19.96 3.86
C SER A 202 0.90 19.15 4.26
N GLN A 203 0.72 17.93 4.78
CA GLN A 203 1.81 17.04 5.21
C GLN A 203 2.05 15.86 4.26
N TYR A 204 1.41 15.89 3.08
CA TYR A 204 1.74 14.99 1.99
C TYR A 204 2.99 15.48 1.28
N PHE A 205 4.01 14.63 1.23
CA PHE A 205 5.17 14.85 0.37
C PHE A 205 5.04 13.93 -0.83
N LEU A 206 5.19 14.47 -2.04
CA LEU A 206 5.22 13.70 -3.28
C LEU A 206 6.33 12.64 -3.21
N ARG A 207 5.97 11.44 -2.75
CA ARG A 207 6.82 10.27 -2.89
C ARG A 207 6.67 9.84 -4.34
N PHE A 208 7.74 9.86 -5.12
CA PHE A 208 7.70 9.22 -6.43
C PHE A 208 7.34 7.74 -6.20
N LYS A 209 6.14 7.36 -6.63
CA LYS A 209 5.49 6.03 -6.52
C LYS A 209 6.39 4.82 -6.83
N SER A 210 7.53 5.03 -7.46
CA SER A 210 8.41 3.97 -7.95
C SER A 210 9.32 3.32 -6.91
N PHE A 211 9.66 3.95 -5.78
CA PHE A 211 10.81 3.49 -4.97
C PHE A 211 10.51 2.89 -3.59
N SER A 212 9.39 3.24 -2.93
CA SER A 212 9.04 2.69 -1.60
C SER A 212 8.09 1.50 -1.64
N HIS A 213 7.26 1.36 -2.69
CA HIS A 213 6.24 0.30 -2.76
C HIS A 213 6.81 -1.11 -2.97
N LEU A 214 8.04 -1.22 -3.48
CA LEU A 214 8.76 -2.50 -3.59
C LEU A 214 9.00 -3.16 -2.22
N GLN A 215 9.00 -2.38 -1.13
CA GLN A 215 9.17 -2.91 0.23
C GLN A 215 7.83 -3.39 0.84
N PHE A 216 6.68 -2.87 0.37
CA PHE A 216 5.35 -3.14 0.95
C PHE A 216 4.55 -4.21 0.24
N SER A 217 4.87 -4.50 -1.02
CA SER A 217 4.10 -5.42 -1.86
C SER A 217 4.18 -6.91 -1.46
N PHE A 218 4.78 -7.19 -0.30
CA PHE A 218 5.04 -8.54 0.23
C PHE A 218 4.46 -8.77 1.63
N TRP A 219 3.71 -7.80 2.18
CA TRP A 219 3.14 -7.85 3.53
C TRP A 219 1.62 -7.82 3.48
#